data_AF-A0AAW5C2X6-F1
#
_entry.id   AF-A0AAW5C2X6-F1
#
_cell.length_a   1.000
_cell.length_b   1.000
_cell.length_c   1.000
_cell.angle_alpha   90.00
_cell.angle_beta   90.00
_cell.angle_gamma   90.00
#
_symmetry.space_group_name_H-M   'P 1'
#
loop_
_entity.id
_entity.type
_entity.pdbx_description
1 polymer ?
#
loop_
_entity_poly.entity_id
_entity_poly.type
_entity_poly.pdbx_seq_one_letter_code
_entity_poly.pdbx_strand_id
1 'polypeptide(L)'
;MNIKRNTSSFKEKNGVSFFDNIFYWIWTTVPSKGFPDRSFVVVTVCQFSYVLLFVSILLTLFDDQVQLCIYDKPEPIAIPMLILLIILSFINLKIYDEQKYQKLEHDFRLMSVPQRKKHKNIFFLFLLTTILVILVDIMLLYSYNSHMNNLTSFLYMKSLESHLN
;
A
#
# COMPACT_ATOMS: atom_id res chain seq x y z
N MET A 1 -4.42 -35.22 46.96
CA MET A 1 -4.09 -35.66 45.58
C MET A 1 -3.94 -34.43 44.71
N ASN A 2 -2.79 -34.31 44.06
CA ASN A 2 -2.29 -33.13 43.33
C ASN A 2 -2.86 -33.09 41.90
N ILE A 3 -3.44 -31.98 41.45
CA ILE A 3 -3.39 -31.60 40.03
C ILE A 3 -3.15 -30.08 39.95
N LYS A 4 -1.88 -29.71 39.83
CA LYS A 4 -1.42 -28.46 39.23
C LYS A 4 -2.12 -28.26 37.88
N ARG A 5 -2.85 -27.15 37.72
CA ARG A 5 -3.05 -26.54 36.38
C ARG A 5 -2.34 -25.20 36.35
N ASN A 6 -1.01 -25.28 36.24
CA ASN A 6 -0.25 -24.21 35.63
C ASN A 6 -0.19 -24.51 34.14
N THR A 7 -0.97 -23.79 33.36
CA THR A 7 -0.46 -23.19 32.13
C THR A 7 -1.18 -21.88 32.00
N SER A 8 -0.54 -20.87 32.60
CA SER A 8 -0.54 -19.51 32.12
C SER A 8 -0.77 -19.50 30.61
N SER A 9 -1.98 -19.11 30.20
CA SER A 9 -2.13 -18.35 28.96
C SER A 9 -1.32 -17.09 29.16
N PHE A 10 -0.01 -17.24 28.97
CA PHE A 10 0.93 -16.15 28.86
C PHE A 10 0.48 -15.42 27.62
N LYS A 11 -0.42 -14.48 27.85
CA LYS A 11 -0.91 -13.48 26.94
C LYS A 11 0.33 -13.07 26.16
N GLU A 12 0.40 -13.42 24.88
CA GLU A 12 1.47 -13.08 23.95
C GLU A 12 1.35 -11.57 23.72
N LYS A 13 1.68 -10.82 24.78
CA LYS A 13 1.32 -9.42 24.97
C LYS A 13 2.53 -8.55 24.66
N ASN A 14 3.23 -8.89 23.57
CA ASN A 14 4.32 -8.13 22.94
C ASN A 14 4.44 -8.57 21.46
N GLY A 15 3.31 -8.68 20.76
CA GLY A 15 3.31 -9.03 19.34
C GLY A 15 3.81 -7.85 18.51
N VAL A 16 4.90 -8.05 17.78
CA VAL A 16 5.32 -7.13 16.71
C VAL A 16 4.15 -6.99 15.74
N SER A 17 3.68 -5.76 15.50
CA SER A 17 2.59 -5.50 14.56
C SER A 17 2.95 -5.94 13.14
N PHE A 18 1.95 -6.18 12.28
CA PHE A 18 2.20 -6.53 10.88
C PHE A 18 3.07 -5.48 10.18
N PHE A 19 2.69 -4.20 10.25
CA PHE A 19 3.48 -3.13 9.63
C PHE A 19 4.84 -2.93 10.31
N ASP A 20 4.94 -3.14 11.62
CA ASP A 20 6.22 -3.14 12.34
C ASP A 20 7.16 -4.24 11.81
N ASN A 21 6.62 -5.42 11.49
CA ASN A 21 7.37 -6.50 10.87
C ASN A 21 7.84 -6.13 9.47
N ILE A 22 6.93 -5.63 8.62
CA ILE A 22 7.27 -5.21 7.26
C ILE A 22 8.36 -4.15 7.30
N PHE A 23 8.17 -3.14 8.13
CA PHE A 23 9.09 -2.04 8.32
C PHE A 23 10.49 -2.49 8.74
N TYR A 24 10.58 -3.36 9.75
CA TYR A 24 11.85 -3.89 10.24
C TYR A 24 12.62 -4.64 9.14
N TRP A 25 11.93 -5.45 8.33
CA TRP A 25 12.58 -6.20 7.26
C TRP A 25 12.96 -5.33 6.06
N ILE A 26 12.18 -4.28 5.74
CA ILE A 26 12.60 -3.27 4.76
C ILE A 26 13.90 -2.62 5.23
N TRP A 27 13.91 -2.14 6.47
CA TRP A 27 15.07 -1.48 7.05
C TRP A 27 16.32 -2.36 7.04
N THR A 28 16.20 -3.63 7.43
CA THR A 28 17.35 -4.55 7.53
C THR A 28 17.80 -5.17 6.19
N THR A 29 16.97 -5.12 5.14
CA THR A 29 17.31 -5.66 3.81
C THR A 29 18.05 -4.64 2.94
N VAL A 30 17.94 -3.34 3.22
CA VAL A 30 18.64 -2.30 2.45
C VAL A 30 20.11 -2.21 2.90
N PRO A 31 21.11 -2.44 2.02
CA PRO A 31 22.51 -2.63 2.41
C PRO A 31 23.23 -1.40 2.98
N SER A 32 22.61 -0.22 2.92
CA SER A 32 23.25 1.00 3.42
C SER A 32 23.04 1.10 4.92
N LYS A 33 24.15 1.22 5.66
CA LYS A 33 24.21 1.76 7.03
C LYS A 33 23.70 3.23 7.14
N GLY A 34 22.82 3.65 6.23
CA GLY A 34 22.45 5.02 5.96
C GLY A 34 20.94 5.16 5.85
N PHE A 35 20.38 5.65 6.95
CA PHE A 35 19.10 6.30 7.12
C PHE A 35 17.83 5.43 7.28
N PRO A 36 17.35 5.31 8.53
CA PRO A 36 16.00 4.86 8.87
C PRO A 36 14.90 5.58 8.06
N ASP A 37 15.15 6.84 7.68
CA ASP A 37 14.26 7.72 6.92
C ASP A 37 13.78 7.19 5.55
N ARG A 38 14.42 6.17 4.97
CA ARG A 38 13.93 5.62 3.69
C ARG A 38 12.88 4.53 3.87
N SER A 39 12.91 3.84 5.00
CA SER A 39 12.05 2.65 5.23
C SER A 39 10.58 3.05 5.39
N PHE A 40 10.30 4.20 6.01
CA PHE A 40 8.94 4.68 6.17
C PHE A 40 8.32 5.09 4.82
N VAL A 41 9.14 5.61 3.90
CA VAL A 41 8.69 5.96 2.54
C VAL A 41 8.25 4.70 1.80
N VAL A 42 9.03 3.61 1.89
CA VAL A 42 8.66 2.34 1.26
C VAL A 42 7.35 1.80 1.84
N VAL A 43 7.18 1.80 3.17
CA VAL A 43 5.91 1.39 3.80
C VAL A 43 4.74 2.27 3.35
N THR A 44 4.98 3.58 3.22
CA THR A 44 3.99 4.54 2.73
C THR A 44 3.56 4.22 1.30
N VAL A 45 4.52 3.97 0.39
CA VAL A 45 4.23 3.58 -0.99
C VAL A 45 3.45 2.26 -1.04
N CYS A 46 3.84 1.27 -0.23
CA CYS A 46 3.09 0.02 -0.15
C CYS A 46 1.65 0.28 0.29
N GLN A 47 1.43 0.99 1.40
CA GLN A 47 0.07 1.31 1.89
C GLN A 47 -0.74 2.10 0.86
N PHE A 48 -0.12 3.09 0.23
CA PHE A 48 -0.76 3.93 -0.79
C PHE A 48 -1.17 3.10 -2.02
N SER A 49 -0.37 2.12 -2.45
CA SER A 49 -0.73 1.23 -3.56
C SER A 49 -2.04 0.48 -3.30
N TYR A 50 -2.28 -0.05 -2.10
CA TYR A 50 -3.56 -0.71 -1.79
C TYR A 50 -4.75 0.26 -1.81
N VAL A 51 -4.55 1.52 -1.43
CA VAL A 51 -5.60 2.55 -1.57
C VAL A 51 -5.85 2.89 -3.03
N LEU A 52 -4.79 3.02 -3.82
CA LEU A 52 -4.86 3.30 -5.25
C LEU A 52 -5.55 2.16 -5.99
N LEU A 53 -5.33 0.91 -5.61
CA LEU A 53 -6.06 -0.26 -6.12
C LEU A 53 -7.55 -0.15 -5.85
N PHE A 54 -7.93 0.19 -4.63
CA PHE A 54 -9.33 0.37 -4.28
C PHE A 54 -9.98 1.47 -5.13
N VAL A 55 -9.32 2.62 -5.29
CA VAL A 55 -9.81 3.71 -6.14
C VAL A 55 -9.88 3.30 -7.61
N SER A 56 -8.88 2.57 -8.11
CA SER A 56 -8.82 2.10 -9.50
C SER A 56 -9.92 1.10 -9.82
N ILE A 57 -10.25 0.20 -8.88
CA ILE A 57 -11.40 -0.69 -9.00
C ILE A 57 -12.69 0.11 -9.03
N LEU A 58 -12.89 1.07 -8.11
CA LEU A 58 -14.09 1.92 -8.11
C LEU A 58 -14.24 2.72 -9.41
N LEU A 59 -13.16 3.28 -9.94
CA LEU A 59 -13.16 3.99 -11.22
C LEU A 59 -13.65 3.10 -12.36
N THR A 60 -13.20 1.85 -12.38
CA THR A 60 -13.60 0.86 -13.41
C THR A 60 -15.06 0.43 -13.28
N LEU A 61 -15.66 0.56 -12.09
CA LEU A 61 -17.06 0.17 -11.84
C LEU A 61 -18.07 1.28 -12.18
N PHE A 62 -17.65 2.53 -12.37
CA PHE A 62 -18.53 3.61 -12.78
C PHE A 62 -18.97 3.47 -14.24
N ASP A 63 -20.09 4.10 -14.60
CA ASP A 63 -20.52 4.19 -15.99
C ASP A 63 -19.64 5.15 -16.82
N ASP A 64 -19.74 5.04 -18.14
CA ASP A 64 -18.94 5.83 -19.09
C ASP A 64 -19.09 7.35 -18.92
N GLN A 65 -20.26 7.86 -18.50
CA GLN A 65 -20.47 9.30 -18.34
C GLN A 65 -19.76 9.82 -17.10
N VAL A 66 -19.85 9.10 -15.98
CA VAL A 66 -19.13 9.43 -14.75
C VAL A 66 -17.63 9.32 -14.97
N GLN A 67 -17.19 8.25 -15.65
CA GLN A 67 -15.78 8.07 -16.00
C GLN A 67 -15.25 9.22 -16.88
N LEU A 68 -16.04 9.69 -17.86
CA LEU A 68 -15.68 10.83 -18.72
C LEU A 68 -15.58 12.14 -17.95
N CYS A 69 -16.53 12.38 -17.04
CA CYS A 69 -16.51 13.56 -16.16
C CYS A 69 -15.23 13.60 -15.30
N ILE A 70 -14.85 12.46 -14.73
CA ILE A 70 -13.62 12.31 -13.95
C ILE A 70 -12.37 12.45 -14.83
N TYR A 71 -12.40 11.90 -16.04
CA TYR A 71 -11.25 11.97 -16.95
C TYR A 71 -10.98 13.40 -17.43
N ASP A 72 -12.04 14.18 -17.74
CA ASP A 72 -11.94 15.59 -18.11
C ASP A 72 -11.43 16.46 -16.96
N LYS A 73 -11.85 16.15 -15.73
CA LYS A 73 -11.47 16.87 -14.51
C LYS A 73 -10.98 15.89 -13.43
N PRO A 74 -9.72 15.47 -13.48
CA PRO A 74 -9.18 14.49 -12.55
C PRO A 74 -8.87 15.08 -11.18
N GLU A 75 -8.82 16.41 -11.02
CA GLU A 75 -8.42 17.12 -9.80
C GLU A 75 -9.21 16.70 -8.55
N PRO A 76 -10.54 16.50 -8.59
CA PRO A 76 -11.32 16.05 -7.44
C PRO A 76 -10.90 14.69 -6.88
N ILE A 77 -10.17 13.87 -7.66
CA ILE A 77 -9.62 12.59 -7.20
C ILE A 77 -8.11 12.70 -6.97
N ALA A 78 -7.38 13.30 -7.92
CA ALA A 78 -5.93 13.41 -7.86
C ALA A 78 -5.45 14.24 -6.66
N ILE A 79 -6.12 15.36 -6.34
CA ILE A 79 -5.74 16.23 -5.22
C ILE A 79 -5.92 15.49 -3.88
N PRO A 80 -7.08 14.88 -3.56
CA PRO A 80 -7.21 14.07 -2.35
C PRO A 80 -6.20 12.92 -2.26
N MET A 81 -5.89 12.26 -3.38
CA MET A 81 -4.88 11.19 -3.41
C MET A 81 -3.48 11.71 -3.07
N LEU A 82 -3.09 12.87 -3.61
CA LEU A 82 -1.82 13.52 -3.28
C LEU A 82 -1.76 13.93 -1.81
N ILE A 83 -2.82 14.55 -1.29
CA ILE A 83 -2.93 14.93 0.12
C ILE A 83 -2.84 13.69 1.02
N LEU A 84 -3.52 12.60 0.65
CA LEU A 84 -3.46 11.34 1.38
C LEU A 84 -2.05 10.77 1.42
N LEU A 85 -1.33 10.78 0.30
CA LEU A 85 0.06 10.32 0.24
C LEU A 85 0.96 11.14 1.19
N ILE A 86 0.79 12.46 1.23
CA ILE A 86 1.54 13.35 2.11
C ILE A 86 1.20 13.06 3.58
N ILE A 87 -0.09 12.97 3.93
CA ILE A 87 -0.54 12.67 5.30
C ILE A 87 0.00 11.31 5.75
N LEU A 88 -0.09 10.29 4.91
CA LEU A 88 0.40 8.94 5.21
C LEU A 88 1.91 8.92 5.42
N SER A 89 2.66 9.70 4.64
CA SER A 89 4.10 9.90 4.82
C SER A 89 4.40 10.50 6.20
N PHE A 90 3.70 11.58 6.60
CA PHE A 90 3.88 12.21 7.90
C PHE A 90 3.51 11.29 9.07
N ILE A 91 2.43 10.50 8.93
CA ILE A 91 2.03 9.52 9.94
C ILE A 91 3.12 8.46 10.11
N ASN A 92 3.60 7.86 9.02
CA ASN A 92 4.64 6.84 9.08
C ASN A 92 5.97 7.40 9.60
N LEU A 93 6.34 8.61 9.19
CA LEU A 93 7.50 9.32 9.74
C LEU A 93 7.40 9.49 11.26
N LYS A 94 6.22 9.85 11.78
CA LYS A 94 6.00 10.03 13.22
C LYS A 94 5.95 8.71 13.99
N ILE A 95 5.39 7.66 13.41
CA ILE A 95 5.27 6.33 14.04
C ILE A 95 6.65 5.67 14.13
N TYR A 96 7.44 5.78 13.08
CA TYR A 96 8.75 5.15 12.96
C TYR A 96 9.86 6.15 13.30
N ASP A 97 9.86 6.59 14.55
CA ASP A 97 10.92 7.41 15.15
C ASP A 97 12.06 6.54 15.71
N GLU A 98 13.18 7.19 16.10
CA GLU A 98 14.37 6.55 16.69
C GLU A 98 14.01 5.51 17.78
N GLN A 99 13.08 5.86 18.65
CA GLN A 99 12.66 5.01 19.77
C GLN A 99 11.95 3.74 19.28
N LYS A 100 11.06 3.87 18.30
CA LYS A 100 10.38 2.73 17.67
C LYS A 100 11.39 1.80 16.99
N TYR A 101 12.43 2.31 16.33
CA TYR A 101 13.48 1.47 15.73
C TYR A 101 14.20 0.65 16.79
N GLN A 102 14.71 1.30 17.83
CA GLN A 102 15.47 0.64 18.89
C GLN A 102 14.64 -0.44 19.57
N LYS A 103 13.36 -0.16 19.81
CA LYS A 103 12.40 -1.14 20.33
C LYS A 103 12.24 -2.34 19.40
N LEU A 104 11.99 -2.10 18.11
CA LEU A 104 11.82 -3.19 17.14
C LEU A 104 13.09 -4.03 17.00
N GLU A 105 14.26 -3.40 16.93
CA GLU A 105 15.52 -4.12 16.86
C GLU A 105 15.74 -5.01 18.09
N HIS A 106 15.49 -4.48 19.28
CA HIS A 106 15.55 -5.23 20.52
C HIS A 106 14.57 -6.41 20.53
N ASP A 107 13.31 -6.18 20.16
CA ASP A 107 12.26 -7.20 20.13
C ASP A 107 12.61 -8.34 19.14
N PHE A 108 13.13 -8.00 17.95
CA PHE A 108 13.56 -9.00 16.97
C PHE A 108 14.84 -9.75 17.39
N ARG A 109 15.76 -9.10 18.13
CA ARG A 109 16.96 -9.75 18.68
C ARG A 109 16.62 -10.78 19.74
N LEU A 110 15.65 -10.49 20.62
CA LEU A 110 15.15 -11.43 21.64
C LEU A 110 14.32 -12.58 21.04
N MET A 111 13.80 -12.41 19.83
CA MET A 111 12.98 -13.41 19.16
C MET A 111 13.80 -14.65 18.75
N SER A 112 13.22 -15.83 18.95
CA SER A 112 13.83 -17.11 18.55
C SER A 112 14.02 -17.20 17.03
N VAL A 113 15.04 -17.95 16.59
CA VAL A 113 15.32 -18.20 15.16
C VAL A 113 14.09 -18.67 14.35
N PRO A 114 13.29 -19.66 14.80
CA PRO A 114 12.12 -20.10 14.04
C PRO A 114 11.03 -19.01 13.94
N GLN A 115 10.79 -18.23 14.99
CA GLN A 115 9.85 -17.12 14.95
C GLN A 115 10.33 -16.02 14.00
N ARG A 116 11.61 -15.64 14.06
CA ARG A 116 12.21 -14.65 13.15
C ARG A 116 12.09 -15.08 11.69
N LYS A 117 12.28 -16.37 11.40
CA LYS A 117 12.08 -16.95 10.06
C LYS A 117 10.62 -16.81 9.59
N LYS A 118 9.64 -17.08 10.46
CA LYS A 118 8.21 -16.89 10.15
C LYS A 118 7.92 -15.42 9.79
N HIS A 119 8.40 -14.49 10.60
CA HIS A 119 8.27 -13.05 10.36
C HIS A 119 8.89 -12.59 9.04
N LYS A 120 10.06 -13.14 8.69
CA LYS A 120 10.71 -12.90 7.40
C LYS A 120 9.91 -13.45 6.22
N ASN A 121 9.33 -14.64 6.35
CA ASN A 121 8.48 -15.22 5.30
C ASN A 121 7.22 -14.39 5.06
N ILE A 122 6.59 -13.89 6.13
CA ILE A 122 5.44 -12.98 6.02
C ILE A 122 5.83 -11.71 5.25
N PHE A 123 7.02 -11.15 5.53
CA PHE A 123 7.53 -10.00 4.80
C PHE A 123 7.71 -10.29 3.30
N PHE A 124 8.32 -11.42 2.92
CA PHE A 124 8.46 -11.78 1.51
C PHE A 124 7.12 -11.99 0.80
N LEU A 125 6.16 -12.63 1.47
CA LEU A 125 4.82 -12.81 0.91
C LEU A 125 4.15 -11.44 0.70
N PHE A 126 4.23 -10.54 1.67
CA PHE A 126 3.71 -9.18 1.54
C PHE A 126 4.37 -8.42 0.38
N LEU A 127 5.69 -8.51 0.24
CA LEU A 127 6.42 -7.86 -0.84
C LEU A 127 5.94 -8.37 -2.21
N LEU A 128 5.81 -9.69 -2.36
CA LEU A 128 5.31 -10.31 -3.59
C LEU A 128 3.88 -9.85 -3.90
N THR A 129 2.98 -9.88 -2.91
CA THR A 129 1.60 -9.41 -3.07
C THR A 129 1.55 -7.94 -3.45
N THR A 130 2.39 -7.10 -2.84
CA THR A 130 2.42 -5.66 -3.14
C THR A 130 2.92 -5.39 -4.55
N ILE A 131 3.90 -6.16 -5.05
CA ILE A 131 4.31 -6.08 -6.46
C ILE A 131 3.15 -6.45 -7.38
N LEU A 132 2.40 -7.51 -7.07
CA LEU A 132 1.22 -7.90 -7.86
C LEU A 132 0.15 -6.80 -7.84
N VAL A 133 -0.11 -6.17 -6.69
CA VAL A 133 -1.04 -5.04 -6.56
C VAL A 133 -0.62 -3.88 -7.45
N ILE A 134 0.65 -3.47 -7.41
CA ILE A 134 1.17 -2.39 -8.25
C ILE A 134 1.04 -2.73 -9.74
N LEU A 135 1.29 -3.99 -10.13
CA LEU A 135 1.10 -4.43 -11.52
C LEU A 135 -0.38 -4.34 -11.93
N VAL A 136 -1.31 -4.77 -11.07
CA VAL A 136 -2.74 -4.65 -11.32
C VAL A 136 -3.16 -3.18 -11.42
N ASP A 137 -2.66 -2.30 -10.55
CA ASP A 137 -2.91 -0.86 -10.61
C ASP A 137 -2.50 -0.27 -11.96
N ILE A 138 -1.27 -0.57 -12.40
CA ILE A 138 -0.77 -0.11 -13.71
C ILE A 138 -1.67 -0.63 -14.83
N MET A 139 -2.07 -1.90 -14.79
CA MET A 139 -2.96 -2.49 -15.80
C MET A 139 -4.35 -1.84 -15.80
N LEU A 140 -4.94 -1.60 -14.64
CA LEU A 140 -6.25 -0.96 -14.51
C LEU A 140 -6.21 0.49 -15.00
N LEU A 141 -5.21 1.27 -14.57
CA LEU A 141 -5.05 2.66 -15.03
C LEU A 141 -4.78 2.74 -16.52
N TYR A 142 -3.96 1.83 -17.06
CA TYR A 142 -3.73 1.75 -18.52
C TYR A 142 -5.03 1.42 -19.27
N SER A 143 -5.78 0.42 -18.80
CA SER A 143 -7.07 0.03 -19.38
C SER A 143 -8.08 1.18 -19.33
N TYR A 144 -8.18 1.87 -18.20
CA TYR A 144 -9.04 3.03 -18.03
C TYR A 144 -8.66 4.14 -19.02
N ASN A 145 -7.38 4.50 -19.09
CA ASN A 145 -6.91 5.51 -20.04
C ASN A 145 -7.19 5.11 -21.50
N SER A 146 -6.98 3.84 -21.87
CA SER A 146 -7.29 3.35 -23.22
C SER A 146 -8.78 3.44 -23.53
N HIS A 147 -9.65 3.04 -22.59
CA HIS A 147 -11.11 3.12 -22.73
C HIS A 147 -11.56 4.55 -22.95
N MET A 148 -11.09 5.48 -22.13
CA MET A 148 -11.47 6.90 -22.20
C MET A 148 -11.02 7.57 -23.50
N ASN A 149 -9.83 7.26 -24.00
CA ASN A 149 -9.36 7.78 -25.28
C ASN A 149 -10.22 7.29 -26.46
N ASN A 150 -10.60 6.01 -26.45
CA ASN A 150 -11.51 5.46 -27.47
C ASN A 150 -12.90 6.10 -27.42
N LEU A 151 -13.46 6.26 -26.22
CA LEU A 151 -14.77 6.88 -26.02
C LEU A 151 -14.77 8.33 -26.49
N THR A 152 -13.74 9.10 -26.14
CA THR A 152 -13.58 10.51 -26.55
C THR A 152 -13.48 10.63 -28.08
N SER A 153 -12.70 9.74 -28.72
CA SER A 153 -12.59 9.70 -30.18
C SER A 153 -13.93 9.37 -30.86
N PHE A 154 -14.67 8.40 -30.33
CA PHE A 154 -15.99 8.04 -30.85
C PHE A 154 -16.99 9.20 -30.75
N LEU A 155 -17.04 9.88 -29.61
CA LEU A 155 -17.92 11.05 -29.40
C LEU A 155 -17.56 12.20 -30.35
N TYR A 156 -16.27 12.44 -30.59
CA TYR A 156 -15.82 13.45 -31.55
C TYR A 156 -16.28 13.14 -32.98
N MET A 157 -16.09 11.89 -33.44
CA MET A 157 -16.54 11.45 -34.77
C MET A 157 -18.06 11.61 -34.94
N LYS A 158 -18.83 11.19 -33.93
CA LYS A 158 -20.29 11.30 -33.93
C LYS A 158 -20.77 12.75 -33.98
N SER A 159 -20.09 13.64 -33.26
CA SER A 159 -20.36 15.09 -33.31
C SER A 159 -20.11 15.65 -34.71
N LEU A 160 -19.01 15.26 -35.34
CA LEU A 160 -18.61 15.75 -36.67
C LEU A 160 -19.59 15.30 -37.77
N GLU A 161 -20.08 14.07 -37.73
CA GLU A 161 -21.13 13.57 -38.62
C GLU A 161 -22.46 14.34 -38.46
N SER A 162 -22.80 14.73 -37.23
CA SER A 162 -24.02 15.50 -36.96
C SER A 162 -23.98 16.94 -37.47
N HIS A 163 -22.78 17.50 -37.67
CA HIS A 163 -22.59 18.83 -38.25
C HIS A 163 -22.53 18.83 -39.78
N LEU A 164 -22.36 17.66 -40.41
CA LEU A 164 -22.26 17.49 -41.86
C LEU A 164 -23.58 17.11 -42.54
N ASN A 165 -24.58 16.66 -41.78
CA ASN A 165 -25.94 16.32 -42.23
C ASN A 165 -26.95 17.39 -41.83
#